data_AF-A0AAN5C926-F1
#
_entry.id   AF-A0AAN5C926-F1
#
_cell.length_a   1.000
_cell.length_b   1.000
_cell.length_c   1.000
_cell.angle_alpha   90.00
_cell.angle_beta   90.00
_cell.angle_gamma   90.00
#
_symmetry.space_group_name_H-M   'P 1'
#
loop_
_entity.id
_entity.type
_entity.pdbx_description
1 polymer ?
#
loop_
_entity_poly.entity_id
_entity_poly.type
_entity_poly.pdbx_seq_one_letter_code
_entity_poly.pdbx_strand_id
1 'polypeptide(L)'
;MSSYLGDDLNLNTLPSDAIRNIIKVGVESFDNMSLISRRWHNISAFHLTNRHHLPVIDSFKWIDSVADSKSCVDLRFPHKLTDYFGIDRAPAKFDCYRNSGFTDAYLHLNNRDDTRMLPYLERVFARCSRIGRIEICANHIMPRAEEFRMALGGATVGEVTVIGYSQFADYSVTCIRHLFTIPSLSRLVICCKNKDIWDSKDVLKNFIEEATMSVPKLEFVIPHYKLPTERVEDVRGLWKTRMEEINEENRLEVTVRAEEQRYDYDDDPYVMRPPQPTTVRMIVKRRQM
;
A
#
# COMPACT_ATOMS: atom_id res chain seq x y z
N MET A 1 30.62 40.68 -38.53
CA MET A 1 29.84 41.12 -37.35
C MET A 1 28.56 40.31 -37.34
N SER A 2 28.57 39.21 -36.59
CA SER A 2 27.45 38.26 -36.53
C SER A 2 26.61 38.62 -35.31
N SER A 3 25.56 39.40 -35.54
CA SER A 3 24.52 39.65 -34.56
C SER A 3 23.59 38.44 -34.52
N TYR A 4 24.07 37.32 -33.97
CA TYR A 4 23.17 36.34 -33.36
C TYR A 4 22.66 36.99 -32.08
N LEU A 5 21.68 37.88 -32.26
CA LEU A 5 20.82 38.36 -31.19
C LEU A 5 20.34 37.12 -30.45
N GLY A 6 20.72 37.03 -29.18
CA GLY A 6 20.17 36.06 -28.27
C GLY A 6 18.67 36.28 -28.27
N ASP A 7 17.95 35.39 -28.93
CA ASP A 7 16.54 35.20 -28.65
C ASP A 7 16.46 34.87 -27.16
N ASP A 8 16.15 35.89 -26.37
CA ASP A 8 15.99 35.75 -24.93
C ASP A 8 14.98 34.64 -24.69
N LEU A 9 15.47 33.52 -24.15
CA LEU A 9 14.68 32.32 -23.94
C LEU A 9 13.59 32.63 -22.91
N ASN A 10 12.37 32.89 -23.39
CA ASN A 10 11.23 33.23 -22.55
C ASN A 10 10.43 31.97 -22.23
N LEU A 11 10.17 31.72 -20.94
CA LEU A 11 9.37 30.56 -20.50
C LEU A 11 7.96 30.54 -21.11
N ASN A 12 7.43 31.68 -21.55
CA ASN A 12 6.12 31.78 -22.21
C ASN A 12 6.14 31.34 -23.68
N THR A 13 7.28 31.41 -24.35
CA THR A 13 7.42 31.04 -25.77
C THR A 13 7.79 29.56 -25.95
N LEU A 14 8.09 28.84 -24.87
CA LEU A 14 8.39 27.41 -24.93
C LEU A 14 7.27 26.61 -25.60
N PRO A 15 7.60 25.61 -26.43
CA PRO A 15 6.64 24.61 -26.92
C PRO A 15 5.95 23.86 -25.78
N SER A 16 4.70 23.44 -25.99
CA SER A 16 3.87 22.85 -24.92
C SER A 16 4.40 21.50 -24.41
N ASP A 17 5.05 20.73 -25.27
CA ASP A 17 5.79 19.50 -24.95
C ASP A 17 7.00 19.76 -24.04
N ALA A 18 7.76 20.83 -24.30
CA ALA A 18 8.85 21.24 -23.41
C ALA A 18 8.31 21.61 -22.01
N ILE A 19 7.21 22.36 -21.94
CA ILE A 19 6.55 22.70 -20.67
C ILE A 19 6.10 21.43 -19.93
N ARG A 20 5.48 20.45 -20.63
CA ARG A 20 5.08 19.17 -20.01
C ARG A 20 6.27 18.39 -19.47
N ASN A 21 7.40 18.37 -20.18
CA ASN A 21 8.62 17.71 -19.72
C ASN A 21 9.18 18.40 -18.47
N ILE A 22 9.18 19.74 -18.43
CA ILE A 22 9.58 20.51 -17.23
C ILE A 22 8.67 20.18 -16.05
N ILE A 23 7.34 20.18 -16.25
CA ILE A 23 6.37 19.84 -15.20
C ILE A 23 6.60 18.42 -14.68
N LYS A 24 6.84 17.46 -15.57
CA LYS A 24 7.11 16.07 -15.20
C LYS A 24 8.37 15.91 -14.35
N VAL A 25 9.42 16.67 -14.68
CA VAL A 25 10.69 16.63 -13.96
C VAL A 25 10.57 17.34 -12.61
N GLY A 26 9.91 18.50 -12.57
CA GLY A 26 9.78 19.37 -11.41
C GLY A 26 8.44 19.30 -10.70
N VAL A 27 7.77 18.13 -10.69
CA VAL A 27 6.41 17.95 -10.17
C VAL A 27 6.23 18.46 -8.73
N GLU A 28 7.30 18.48 -7.94
CA GLU A 28 7.35 19.07 -6.60
C GLU A 28 6.98 20.55 -6.55
N SER A 29 7.27 21.30 -7.62
CA SER A 29 7.00 22.73 -7.76
C SER A 29 5.74 23.01 -8.58
N PHE A 30 4.82 22.04 -8.66
CA PHE A 30 3.62 22.12 -9.50
C PHE A 30 2.83 23.41 -9.27
N ASP A 31 2.53 23.73 -8.00
CA ASP A 31 1.73 24.90 -7.64
C ASP A 31 2.41 26.18 -8.13
N ASN A 32 3.73 26.30 -7.98
CA ASN A 32 4.52 27.45 -8.45
C ASN A 32 4.55 27.55 -9.99
N MET A 33 4.69 26.43 -10.68
CA MET A 33 4.68 26.41 -12.15
C MET A 33 3.34 26.88 -12.71
N SER A 34 2.24 26.60 -12.01
CA SER A 34 0.91 27.06 -12.42
C SER A 34 0.75 28.60 -12.37
N LEU A 35 1.62 29.29 -11.64
CA LEU A 35 1.58 30.76 -11.48
C LEU A 35 2.40 31.51 -12.55
N ILE A 36 3.17 30.81 -13.40
CA ILE A 36 4.04 31.45 -14.40
C ILE A 36 3.22 32.23 -15.45
N SER A 37 2.22 31.58 -16.03
CA SER A 37 1.25 32.20 -16.94
C SER A 37 0.02 31.33 -17.13
N ARG A 38 -1.05 31.89 -17.72
CA ARG A 38 -2.28 31.15 -18.04
C ARG A 38 -2.02 29.90 -18.88
N ARG A 39 -1.02 29.96 -19.78
CA ARG A 39 -0.63 28.81 -20.61
C ARG A 39 -0.04 27.68 -19.76
N TRP A 40 0.87 28.01 -18.85
CA TRP A 40 1.46 27.04 -17.92
C TRP A 40 0.40 26.43 -17.02
N HIS A 41 -0.51 27.24 -16.47
CA HIS A 41 -1.65 26.76 -15.68
C HIS A 41 -2.50 25.74 -16.46
N ASN A 42 -2.88 26.04 -17.71
CA ASN A 42 -3.71 25.14 -18.49
C ASN A 42 -2.99 23.81 -18.82
N ILE A 43 -1.70 23.89 -19.17
CA ILE A 43 -0.89 22.70 -19.47
C ILE A 43 -0.69 21.85 -18.22
N SER A 44 -0.44 22.48 -17.07
CA SER A 44 -0.24 21.79 -15.80
C SER A 44 -1.54 21.16 -15.29
N ALA A 45 -2.67 21.87 -15.38
CA ALA A 45 -3.99 21.33 -15.08
C ALA A 45 -4.30 20.10 -15.95
N PHE A 46 -4.06 20.19 -17.27
CA PHE A 46 -4.21 19.05 -18.17
C PHE A 46 -3.24 17.90 -17.86
N HIS A 47 -2.04 18.20 -17.36
CA HIS A 47 -1.10 17.16 -16.94
C HIS A 47 -1.64 16.36 -15.75
N LEU A 48 -2.30 17.02 -14.80
CA LEU A 48 -2.89 16.38 -13.61
C LEU A 48 -4.16 15.58 -13.91
N THR A 49 -4.90 15.89 -14.98
CA THR A 49 -6.07 15.08 -15.36
C THR A 49 -5.66 13.68 -15.82
N ASN A 50 -4.45 13.52 -16.36
CA ASN A 50 -3.90 12.21 -16.66
C ASN A 50 -3.19 11.62 -15.44
N ARG A 51 -3.91 10.75 -14.74
CA ARG A 51 -3.42 10.06 -13.55
C ARG A 51 -2.11 9.31 -13.77
N HIS A 52 -1.80 8.84 -14.98
CA HIS A 52 -0.54 8.14 -15.26
C HIS A 52 0.71 9.00 -15.15
N HIS A 53 0.56 10.32 -15.13
CA HIS A 53 1.68 11.24 -14.93
C HIS A 53 1.88 11.65 -13.47
N LEU A 54 0.94 11.30 -12.59
CA LEU A 54 1.03 11.65 -11.18
C LEU A 54 2.11 10.83 -10.48
N PRO A 55 2.71 11.37 -9.40
CA PRO A 55 3.69 10.62 -8.63
C PRO A 55 3.13 9.34 -8.01
N VAL A 56 4.04 8.42 -7.67
CA VAL A 56 3.71 7.15 -7.01
C VAL A 56 3.94 7.31 -5.51
N ILE A 57 2.99 6.83 -4.71
CA ILE A 57 3.22 6.57 -3.28
C ILE A 57 3.74 5.14 -3.18
N ASP A 58 4.90 4.97 -2.58
CA ASP A 58 5.56 3.66 -2.51
C ASP A 58 4.78 2.72 -1.58
N SER A 59 4.54 3.18 -0.36
CA SER A 59 3.69 2.48 0.60
C SER A 59 2.81 3.41 1.41
N PHE A 60 1.64 2.90 1.77
CA PHE A 60 0.73 3.47 2.76
C PHE A 60 0.47 2.41 3.82
N LYS A 61 0.51 2.80 5.08
CA LYS A 61 0.30 1.89 6.20
C LYS A 61 -0.60 2.53 7.25
N TRP A 62 -1.62 1.81 7.68
CA TRP A 62 -2.55 2.24 8.73
C TRP A 62 -2.58 1.18 9.84
N ILE A 63 -1.98 1.54 10.98
CA ILE A 63 -1.85 0.67 12.16
C ILE A 63 -2.60 1.29 13.34
N ASP A 64 -3.18 0.45 14.18
CA ASP A 64 -3.60 0.84 15.52
C ASP A 64 -2.62 0.31 16.56
N SER A 65 -2.21 1.18 17.48
CA SER A 65 -1.66 0.77 18.76
C SER A 65 -2.82 0.34 19.66
N VAL A 66 -2.93 -0.96 19.91
CA VAL A 66 -3.89 -1.50 20.89
C VAL A 66 -3.56 -0.98 22.30
N ALA A 67 -2.28 -0.79 22.61
CA ALA A 67 -1.83 -0.33 23.92
C ALA A 67 -2.31 1.09 24.24
N ASP A 68 -2.26 1.98 23.25
CA ASP A 68 -2.47 3.42 23.47
C ASP A 68 -3.78 3.94 22.87
N SER A 69 -4.58 3.07 22.23
CA SER A 69 -5.78 3.45 21.47
C SER A 69 -5.52 4.54 20.41
N LYS A 70 -4.28 4.61 19.90
CA LYS A 70 -3.85 5.55 18.87
C LYS A 70 -3.78 4.87 17.53
N SER A 71 -4.25 5.55 16.49
CA SER A 71 -3.99 5.13 15.11
C SER A 71 -2.74 5.85 14.59
N CYS A 72 -1.99 5.18 13.74
CA CYS A 72 -0.86 5.75 13.03
C CYS A 72 -1.07 5.52 11.53
N VAL A 73 -0.95 6.60 10.77
CA VAL A 73 -0.82 6.53 9.32
C VAL A 73 0.64 6.76 8.97
N ASP A 74 1.20 5.91 8.13
CA ASP A 74 2.56 6.01 7.63
C ASP A 74 2.50 6.04 6.09
N LEU A 75 3.10 7.07 5.51
CA LEU A 75 3.19 7.31 4.08
C LEU A 75 4.66 7.34 3.67
N ARG A 76 5.04 6.47 2.74
CA ARG A 76 6.37 6.43 2.15
C ARG A 76 6.34 6.89 0.70
N PHE A 77 7.15 7.90 0.38
CA PHE A 77 7.28 8.44 -0.98
C PHE A 77 8.63 9.15 -1.16
N PRO A 78 9.08 9.41 -2.41
CA PRO A 78 10.32 10.14 -2.67
C PRO A 78 10.39 11.50 -1.96
N HIS A 79 11.51 11.80 -1.32
CA HIS A 79 11.64 12.95 -0.42
C HIS A 79 11.22 14.29 -1.05
N LYS A 80 11.56 14.50 -2.32
CA LYS A 80 11.23 15.71 -3.08
C LYS A 80 9.73 15.99 -3.21
N LEU A 81 8.85 15.03 -2.95
CA LEU A 81 7.40 15.18 -3.09
C LEU A 81 6.69 15.59 -1.80
N THR A 82 7.44 15.89 -0.73
CA THR A 82 6.87 16.27 0.58
C THR A 82 5.91 17.46 0.46
N ASP A 83 6.34 18.53 -0.22
CA ASP A 83 5.52 19.73 -0.43
C ASP A 83 4.33 19.44 -1.35
N TYR A 84 4.55 18.62 -2.40
CA TYR A 84 3.53 18.22 -3.36
C TYR A 84 2.36 17.47 -2.72
N PHE A 85 2.65 16.56 -1.78
CA PHE A 85 1.61 15.87 -1.01
C PHE A 85 1.04 16.72 0.14
N GLY A 86 1.61 17.90 0.40
CA GLY A 86 1.11 18.83 1.40
C GLY A 86 1.22 18.29 2.82
N ILE A 87 2.31 17.56 3.13
CA ILE A 87 2.55 16.97 4.45
C ILE A 87 2.58 18.05 5.54
N ASP A 88 3.19 19.20 5.25
CA ASP A 88 3.26 20.33 6.19
C ASP A 88 1.90 20.98 6.48
N ARG A 89 0.89 20.71 5.64
CA ARG A 89 -0.48 21.23 5.77
C ARG A 89 -1.45 20.19 6.33
N ALA A 90 -0.91 19.10 6.87
CA ALA A 90 -1.71 18.05 7.47
C ALA A 90 -2.49 18.56 8.70
N PRO A 91 -3.65 17.95 8.99
CA PRO A 91 -4.47 18.35 10.15
C PRO A 91 -3.78 18.11 11.49
N ALA A 92 -2.80 17.21 11.54
CA ALA A 92 -1.94 16.96 12.69
C ALA A 92 -0.47 16.92 12.24
N LYS A 93 0.45 17.10 13.19
CA LYS A 93 1.89 17.10 12.88
C LYS A 93 2.32 15.71 12.43
N PHE A 94 2.93 15.67 11.25
CA PHE A 94 3.67 14.50 10.81
C PHE A 94 5.07 14.50 11.43
N ASP A 95 5.48 13.35 11.94
CA ASP A 95 6.89 13.07 12.18
C ASP A 95 7.47 12.54 10.87
N CYS A 96 8.37 13.32 10.27
CA CYS A 96 8.99 12.97 8.98
C CYS A 96 10.40 12.47 9.21
N TYR A 97 10.67 11.23 8.81
CA TYR A 97 12.01 10.65 8.79
C TYR A 97 12.49 10.58 7.34
N ARG A 98 13.72 11.03 7.10
CA ARG A 98 14.33 11.01 5.76
C ARG A 98 15.35 9.88 5.73
N ASN A 99 15.11 8.85 4.92
CA ASN A 99 16.03 7.75 4.70
C ASN A 99 16.26 7.57 3.19
N SER A 100 17.52 7.46 2.76
CA SER A 100 17.91 6.94 1.43
C SER A 100 17.10 7.48 0.22
N GLY A 101 16.72 8.77 0.24
CA GLY A 101 15.97 9.42 -0.85
C GLY A 101 14.44 9.36 -0.73
N PHE A 102 13.92 8.72 0.33
CA PHE A 102 12.51 8.66 0.68
C PHE A 102 12.22 9.51 1.93
N THR A 103 10.98 10.00 2.01
CA THR A 103 10.36 10.47 3.24
C THR A 103 9.41 9.38 3.72
N ASP A 104 9.59 8.97 4.97
CA ASP A 104 8.60 8.23 5.75
C ASP A 104 7.86 9.26 6.63
N ALA A 105 6.61 9.54 6.31
CA ALA A 105 5.78 10.52 6.99
C ALA A 105 4.79 9.80 7.91
N TYR A 106 5.00 9.93 9.22
CA TYR A 106 4.16 9.33 10.26
C TYR A 106 3.18 10.34 10.83
N LEU A 107 1.89 10.05 10.75
CA LEU A 107 0.83 10.82 11.38
C LEU A 107 0.23 10.05 12.54
N HIS A 108 0.51 10.53 13.74
CA HIS A 108 -0.09 10.02 14.96
C HIS A 108 -1.49 10.63 15.16
N LEU A 109 -2.51 9.78 15.06
CA LEU A 109 -3.89 10.13 15.39
C LEU A 109 -4.13 9.87 16.87
N ASN A 110 -4.36 10.95 17.61
CA ASN A 110 -4.66 10.88 19.04
C ASN A 110 -6.08 10.36 19.34
N ASN A 111 -6.95 10.29 18.33
CA ASN A 111 -8.29 9.76 18.49
C ASN A 111 -8.76 9.05 17.20
N ARG A 112 -9.57 8.01 17.34
CA ARG A 112 -10.12 7.24 16.21
C ARG A 112 -11.06 8.09 15.33
N ASP A 113 -11.66 9.12 15.92
CA ASP A 113 -12.64 10.01 15.29
C ASP A 113 -12.03 11.26 14.64
N ASP A 114 -10.76 11.21 14.19
CA ASP A 114 -10.25 12.32 13.38
C ASP A 114 -10.90 12.32 11.99
N THR A 115 -12.11 12.88 11.94
CA THR A 115 -12.93 13.07 10.74
C THR A 115 -12.21 13.89 9.67
N ARG A 116 -11.12 14.60 10.02
CA ARG A 116 -10.30 15.38 9.08
C ARG A 116 -9.29 14.52 8.34
N MET A 117 -8.98 13.31 8.83
CA MET A 117 -7.98 12.44 8.24
C MET A 117 -8.42 11.91 6.87
N LEU A 118 -9.64 11.39 6.75
CA LEU A 118 -10.10 10.82 5.48
C LEU A 118 -10.13 11.84 4.34
N PRO A 119 -10.68 13.07 4.50
CA PRO A 119 -10.56 14.11 3.48
C PRO A 119 -9.11 14.48 3.16
N TYR A 120 -8.20 14.36 4.11
CA TYR A 120 -6.77 14.58 3.86
C TYR A 120 -6.18 13.45 3.01
N LEU A 121 -6.41 12.18 3.38
CA LEU A 121 -5.96 11.02 2.61
C LEU A 121 -6.55 11.00 1.20
N GLU A 122 -7.82 11.36 1.05
CA GLU A 122 -8.48 11.51 -0.25
C GLU A 122 -7.72 12.51 -1.14
N ARG A 123 -7.35 13.67 -0.60
CA ARG A 123 -6.54 14.65 -1.35
C ARG A 123 -5.15 14.12 -1.70
N VAL A 124 -4.50 13.40 -0.78
CA VAL A 124 -3.18 12.80 -1.03
C VAL A 124 -3.26 11.74 -2.12
N PHE A 125 -4.25 10.84 -2.05
CA PHE A 125 -4.43 9.76 -3.03
C PHE A 125 -4.93 10.26 -4.39
N ALA A 126 -5.72 11.33 -4.43
CA ALA A 126 -6.09 12.01 -5.67
C ALA A 126 -4.87 12.60 -6.41
N ARG A 127 -3.78 12.90 -5.69
CA ARG A 127 -2.52 13.39 -6.24
C ARG A 127 -1.54 12.26 -6.60
N CYS A 128 -1.94 10.99 -6.51
CA CYS A 128 -1.07 9.87 -6.88
C CYS A 128 -1.62 9.06 -8.04
N SER A 129 -0.70 8.48 -8.83
CA SER A 129 -1.05 7.59 -9.94
C SER A 129 -1.43 6.20 -9.44
N ARG A 130 -0.62 5.70 -8.51
CA ARG A 130 -0.77 4.40 -7.86
C ARG A 130 -0.18 4.45 -6.46
N ILE A 131 -0.64 3.53 -5.64
CA ILE A 131 -0.04 3.18 -4.36
C ILE A 131 0.61 1.80 -4.54
N GLY A 132 1.91 1.70 -4.31
CA GLY A 132 2.63 0.44 -4.49
C GLY A 132 2.10 -0.64 -3.55
N ARG A 133 2.09 -0.33 -2.25
CA ARG A 133 1.65 -1.25 -1.19
C ARG A 133 0.79 -0.55 -0.15
N ILE A 134 -0.29 -1.20 0.26
CA ILE A 134 -1.15 -0.79 1.36
C ILE A 134 -1.04 -1.83 2.47
N GLU A 135 -0.73 -1.40 3.70
CA GLU A 135 -0.76 -2.26 4.89
C GLU A 135 -1.83 -1.77 5.86
N ILE A 136 -2.79 -2.61 6.23
CA ILE A 136 -3.88 -2.23 7.15
C ILE A 136 -4.02 -3.29 8.23
N CYS A 137 -4.14 -2.88 9.49
CA CYS A 137 -4.50 -3.80 10.55
C CYS A 137 -5.95 -4.28 10.45
N ALA A 138 -6.20 -5.58 10.60
CA ALA A 138 -7.52 -6.20 10.48
C ALA A 138 -8.58 -5.53 11.38
N ASN A 139 -8.18 -5.12 12.59
CA ASN A 139 -9.04 -4.39 13.54
C ASN A 139 -9.63 -3.08 12.96
N HIS A 140 -9.02 -2.51 11.92
CA HIS A 140 -9.45 -1.26 11.27
C HIS A 140 -10.24 -1.42 9.98
N ILE A 141 -9.97 -2.48 9.23
CA ILE A 141 -10.71 -2.77 8.00
C ILE A 141 -12.20 -2.85 8.34
N MET A 142 -12.52 -3.29 9.55
CA MET A 142 -13.88 -3.57 9.97
C MET A 142 -14.85 -2.38 9.91
N PRO A 143 -14.64 -1.26 10.61
CA PRO A 143 -15.59 -0.15 10.58
C PRO A 143 -15.43 0.80 9.38
N ARG A 144 -14.27 0.82 8.69
CA ARG A 144 -13.92 1.91 7.76
C ARG A 144 -13.45 1.44 6.37
N ALA A 145 -13.58 0.16 6.02
CA ALA A 145 -13.16 -0.33 4.70
C ALA A 145 -13.80 0.45 3.55
N GLU A 146 -15.08 0.78 3.66
CA GLU A 146 -15.78 1.55 2.64
C GLU A 146 -15.28 3.00 2.57
N GLU A 147 -15.13 3.67 3.70
CA GLU A 147 -14.58 5.03 3.78
C GLU A 147 -13.16 5.09 3.21
N PHE A 148 -12.33 4.11 3.53
CA PHE A 148 -10.99 3.98 2.99
C PHE A 148 -11.01 3.77 1.47
N ARG A 149 -11.89 2.88 0.98
CA ARG A 149 -12.09 2.67 -0.45
C ARG A 149 -12.52 3.95 -1.17
N MET A 150 -13.41 4.72 -0.56
CA MET A 150 -13.82 6.04 -1.10
C MET A 150 -12.63 7.00 -1.15
N ALA A 151 -11.83 7.07 -0.08
CA ALA A 151 -10.65 7.92 -0.04
C ALA A 151 -9.60 7.57 -1.10
N LEU A 152 -9.47 6.30 -1.52
CA LEU A 152 -8.57 5.93 -2.63
C LEU A 152 -8.94 6.67 -3.93
N GLY A 153 -10.20 7.08 -4.12
CA GLY A 153 -10.62 7.94 -5.23
C GLY A 153 -10.24 7.37 -6.61
N GLY A 154 -10.23 6.04 -6.75
CA GLY A 154 -9.80 5.33 -7.97
C GLY A 154 -8.28 5.16 -8.13
N ALA A 155 -7.47 5.43 -7.10
CA ALA A 155 -6.04 5.12 -7.12
C ALA A 155 -5.88 3.63 -7.37
N THR A 156 -4.97 3.28 -8.28
CA THR A 156 -4.60 1.87 -8.45
C THR A 156 -3.72 1.44 -7.28
N VAL A 157 -3.88 0.19 -6.85
CA VAL A 157 -3.10 -0.37 -5.74
C VAL A 157 -2.40 -1.63 -6.21
N GLY A 158 -1.08 -1.69 -6.05
CA GLY A 158 -0.31 -2.88 -6.42
C GLY A 158 -0.61 -4.05 -5.49
N GLU A 159 -0.39 -3.85 -4.19
CA GLU A 159 -0.52 -4.87 -3.15
C GLU A 159 -1.30 -4.35 -1.95
N VAL A 160 -2.16 -5.19 -1.38
CA VAL A 160 -2.80 -4.95 -0.08
C VAL A 160 -2.36 -6.03 0.90
N THR A 161 -1.89 -5.65 2.07
CA THR A 161 -1.55 -6.52 3.20
C THR A 161 -2.49 -6.24 4.37
N VAL A 162 -3.23 -7.26 4.81
CA VAL A 162 -4.07 -7.22 6.00
C VAL A 162 -3.31 -7.83 7.18
N ILE A 163 -3.03 -7.07 8.23
CA ILE A 163 -2.19 -7.48 9.35
C ILE A 163 -3.01 -7.82 10.58
N GLY A 164 -2.65 -8.92 11.26
CA GLY A 164 -3.15 -9.20 12.59
C GLY A 164 -4.52 -9.87 12.59
N TYR A 165 -4.82 -10.64 11.55
CA TYR A 165 -6.05 -11.40 11.43
C TYR A 165 -6.01 -12.66 12.31
N SER A 166 -6.89 -12.80 13.30
CA SER A 166 -6.91 -13.96 14.21
C SER A 166 -7.93 -15.04 13.82
N GLN A 167 -9.04 -14.67 13.19
CA GLN A 167 -10.13 -15.59 12.88
C GLN A 167 -10.93 -15.10 11.68
N PHE A 168 -11.27 -16.04 10.78
CA PHE A 168 -12.22 -15.83 9.69
C PHE A 168 -13.65 -15.90 10.25
N ALA A 169 -14.19 -14.73 10.59
CA ALA A 169 -15.60 -14.52 10.90
C ALA A 169 -16.28 -13.77 9.75
N ASP A 170 -17.59 -13.95 9.58
CA ASP A 170 -18.35 -13.39 8.45
C ASP A 170 -18.19 -11.87 8.29
N TYR A 171 -18.18 -11.16 9.41
CA TYR A 171 -17.99 -9.71 9.42
C TYR A 171 -16.58 -9.35 8.91
N SER A 172 -15.54 -10.01 9.41
CA SER A 172 -14.15 -9.79 8.98
C SER A 172 -13.94 -10.04 7.49
N VAL A 173 -14.57 -11.09 6.97
CA VAL A 173 -14.53 -11.44 5.54
C VAL A 173 -15.23 -10.38 4.71
N THR A 174 -16.39 -9.92 5.14
CA THR A 174 -17.15 -8.85 4.46
C THR A 174 -16.32 -7.59 4.31
N CYS A 175 -15.57 -7.21 5.34
CA CYS A 175 -14.72 -6.03 5.29
C CYS A 175 -13.54 -6.19 4.32
N ILE A 176 -12.95 -7.39 4.21
CA ILE A 176 -11.90 -7.68 3.23
C ILE A 176 -12.46 -7.70 1.80
N ARG A 177 -13.70 -8.18 1.59
CA ARG A 177 -14.34 -8.20 0.27
C ARG A 177 -14.42 -6.81 -0.36
N HIS A 178 -14.59 -5.75 0.43
CA HIS A 178 -14.54 -4.38 -0.11
C HIS A 178 -13.20 -4.04 -0.76
N LEU A 179 -12.10 -4.69 -0.35
CA LEU A 179 -10.77 -4.49 -0.94
C LEU A 179 -10.65 -5.14 -2.33
N PHE A 180 -11.49 -6.12 -2.66
CA PHE A 180 -11.50 -6.74 -3.99
C PHE A 180 -11.94 -5.77 -5.09
N THR A 181 -12.68 -4.74 -4.71
CA THR A 181 -13.15 -3.69 -5.64
C THR A 181 -12.09 -2.64 -5.93
N ILE A 182 -10.90 -2.73 -5.31
CA ILE A 182 -9.81 -1.78 -5.54
C ILE A 182 -9.26 -1.99 -6.96
N PRO A 183 -9.20 -0.93 -7.80
CA PRO A 183 -8.70 -1.04 -9.16
C PRO A 183 -7.26 -1.58 -9.22
N SER A 184 -7.05 -2.53 -10.12
CA SER A 184 -5.74 -3.09 -10.45
C SER A 184 -5.01 -3.78 -9.28
N LEU A 185 -5.75 -4.23 -8.25
CA LEU A 185 -5.19 -5.02 -7.16
C LEU A 185 -4.52 -6.29 -7.69
N SER A 186 -3.19 -6.33 -7.66
CA SER A 186 -2.44 -7.47 -8.21
C SER A 186 -2.18 -8.57 -7.18
N ARG A 187 -2.14 -8.20 -5.89
CA ARG A 187 -1.78 -9.10 -4.80
C ARG A 187 -2.50 -8.73 -3.51
N LEU A 188 -3.09 -9.74 -2.85
CA LEU A 188 -3.66 -9.63 -1.52
C LEU A 188 -2.91 -10.55 -0.56
N VAL A 189 -2.43 -10.01 0.55
CA VAL A 189 -1.67 -10.72 1.58
C VAL A 189 -2.44 -10.67 2.89
N ILE A 190 -2.75 -11.82 3.48
CA ILE A 190 -3.41 -11.93 4.78
C ILE A 190 -2.40 -12.44 5.82
N CYS A 191 -1.92 -11.53 6.65
CA CYS A 191 -1.00 -11.81 7.74
C CYS A 191 -1.77 -12.25 8.99
N CYS A 192 -1.77 -13.55 9.25
CA CYS A 192 -2.51 -14.23 10.30
C CYS A 192 -1.77 -14.14 11.66
N LYS A 193 -2.51 -14.11 12.77
CA LYS A 193 -1.94 -14.11 14.13
C LYS A 193 -1.57 -15.51 14.61
N ASN A 194 -2.32 -16.52 14.23
CA ASN A 194 -2.16 -17.89 14.69
C ASN A 194 -2.48 -18.86 13.55
N LYS A 195 -2.39 -20.16 13.84
CA LYS A 195 -2.78 -21.24 12.92
C LYS A 195 -4.28 -21.49 12.90
N ASP A 196 -5.03 -20.93 13.83
CA ASP A 196 -6.45 -21.22 14.08
C ASP A 196 -7.40 -20.54 13.06
N ILE A 197 -6.83 -19.85 12.06
CA ILE A 197 -7.55 -19.30 10.90
C ILE A 197 -8.45 -20.36 10.22
N TRP A 198 -8.05 -21.62 10.29
CA TRP A 198 -8.70 -22.76 9.63
C TRP A 198 -9.89 -23.35 10.38
N ASP A 199 -10.19 -22.86 11.57
CA ASP A 199 -11.30 -23.40 12.39
C ASP A 199 -12.66 -23.13 11.73
N SER A 200 -12.78 -22.05 10.94
CA SER A 200 -13.96 -21.72 10.13
C SER A 200 -13.82 -22.20 8.67
N LYS A 201 -13.76 -23.52 8.46
CA LYS A 201 -13.46 -24.11 7.13
C LYS A 201 -14.34 -23.57 6.00
N ASP A 202 -15.66 -23.51 6.20
CA ASP A 202 -16.60 -23.09 5.15
C ASP A 202 -16.46 -21.61 4.79
N VAL A 203 -16.31 -20.74 5.78
CA VAL A 203 -16.13 -19.29 5.59
C VAL A 203 -14.83 -19.01 4.85
N LEU A 204 -13.74 -19.68 5.24
CA LEU A 204 -12.44 -19.52 4.61
C LEU A 204 -12.41 -20.06 3.18
N LYS A 205 -13.07 -21.19 2.93
CA LYS A 205 -13.21 -21.77 1.59
C LYS A 205 -13.90 -20.78 0.64
N ASN A 206 -15.09 -20.30 1.03
CA ASN A 206 -15.85 -19.31 0.25
C ASN A 206 -15.02 -18.04 0.00
N PHE A 207 -14.30 -17.56 1.03
CA PHE A 207 -13.41 -16.42 0.89
C PHE A 207 -12.28 -16.65 -0.13
N ILE A 208 -11.60 -17.79 -0.08
CA ILE A 208 -10.50 -18.11 -1.01
C ILE A 208 -11.01 -18.17 -2.45
N GLU A 209 -12.15 -18.81 -2.67
CA GLU A 209 -12.79 -18.88 -3.99
C GLU A 209 -13.07 -17.48 -4.54
N GLU A 210 -13.73 -16.62 -3.76
CA GLU A 210 -14.03 -15.24 -4.17
C GLU A 210 -12.78 -14.38 -4.38
N ALA A 211 -11.82 -14.47 -3.47
CA ALA A 211 -10.58 -13.71 -3.51
C ALA A 211 -9.74 -14.08 -4.74
N THR A 212 -9.64 -15.36 -5.07
CA THR A 212 -8.88 -15.83 -6.25
C THR A 212 -9.58 -15.56 -7.58
N MET A 213 -10.89 -15.28 -7.57
CA MET A 213 -11.60 -14.75 -8.73
C MET A 213 -11.35 -13.27 -8.94
N SER A 214 -11.10 -12.52 -7.86
CA SER A 214 -11.00 -11.06 -7.90
C SER A 214 -9.56 -10.55 -7.94
N VAL A 215 -8.62 -11.29 -7.35
CA VAL A 215 -7.22 -10.89 -7.20
C VAL A 215 -6.30 -11.95 -7.83
N PRO A 216 -5.35 -11.58 -8.71
CA PRO A 216 -4.47 -12.54 -9.38
C PRO A 216 -3.62 -13.41 -8.43
N LYS A 217 -3.25 -12.86 -7.27
CA LYS A 217 -2.41 -13.55 -6.28
C LYS A 217 -2.95 -13.34 -4.87
N LEU A 218 -3.33 -14.42 -4.22
CA LEU A 218 -3.71 -14.44 -2.81
C LEU A 218 -2.60 -15.10 -2.00
N GLU A 219 -2.24 -14.50 -0.87
CA GLU A 219 -1.24 -15.06 0.05
C GLU A 219 -1.72 -15.01 1.48
N PHE A 220 -1.40 -16.06 2.22
CA PHE A 220 -1.54 -16.11 3.67
C PHE A 220 -0.16 -16.25 4.28
N VAL A 221 0.10 -15.46 5.32
CA VAL A 221 1.40 -15.40 5.99
C VAL A 221 1.19 -15.55 7.48
N ILE A 222 1.87 -16.50 8.12
CA ILE A 222 2.04 -16.50 9.58
C ILE A 222 3.48 -16.05 9.88
N PRO A 223 3.66 -14.91 10.58
CA PRO A 223 4.98 -14.46 10.96
C PRO A 223 5.56 -15.34 12.09
N HIS A 224 6.87 -15.64 11.98
CA HIS A 224 7.60 -16.55 12.87
C HIS A 224 7.53 -16.21 14.36
N TYR A 225 7.52 -14.93 14.73
CA TYR A 225 7.51 -14.55 16.16
C TYR A 225 6.24 -15.02 16.89
N LYS A 226 5.29 -15.61 16.16
CA LYS A 226 4.08 -16.24 16.68
C LYS A 226 4.09 -17.78 16.60
N LEU A 227 5.17 -18.38 16.09
CA LEU A 227 5.36 -19.82 15.95
C LEU A 227 6.69 -20.25 16.60
N PRO A 228 6.68 -21.15 17.59
CA PRO A 228 7.89 -21.88 17.98
C PRO A 228 8.47 -22.61 16.77
N THR A 229 9.80 -22.64 16.62
CA THR A 229 10.48 -23.26 15.46
C THR A 229 10.06 -24.72 15.24
N GLU A 230 9.87 -25.47 16.33
CA GLU A 230 9.37 -26.86 16.33
C GLU A 230 7.98 -27.02 15.69
N ARG A 231 7.20 -25.93 15.58
CA ARG A 231 5.84 -25.94 15.03
C ARG A 231 5.75 -25.45 13.58
N VAL A 232 6.85 -25.02 12.96
CA VAL A 232 6.83 -24.50 11.59
C VAL A 232 6.43 -25.58 10.59
N GLU A 233 7.04 -26.77 10.68
CA GLU A 233 6.70 -27.91 9.81
C GLU A 233 5.29 -28.44 10.10
N ASP A 234 4.84 -28.44 11.36
CA ASP A 234 3.47 -28.81 11.72
C ASP A 234 2.44 -27.88 11.07
N VAL A 235 2.67 -26.56 11.15
CA VAL A 235 1.78 -25.56 10.54
C VAL A 235 1.79 -25.70 9.02
N ARG A 236 2.96 -25.90 8.42
CA ARG A 236 3.09 -26.13 6.98
C ARG A 236 2.35 -27.38 6.53
N GLY A 237 2.51 -28.49 7.25
CA GLY A 237 1.82 -29.75 6.99
C GLY A 237 0.30 -29.60 7.10
N LEU A 238 -0.17 -28.98 8.18
CA LEU A 238 -1.58 -28.68 8.40
C LEU A 238 -2.17 -27.83 7.27
N TRP A 239 -1.50 -26.73 6.90
CA TRP A 239 -1.95 -25.83 5.83
C TRP A 239 -1.98 -26.54 4.48
N LYS A 240 -0.99 -27.39 4.20
CA LYS A 240 -0.95 -28.18 2.98
C LYS A 240 -2.15 -29.13 2.91
N THR A 241 -2.40 -29.92 3.96
CA THR A 241 -3.55 -30.84 4.01
C THR A 241 -4.88 -30.09 3.87
N ARG A 242 -5.08 -28.98 4.57
CA ARG A 242 -6.32 -28.18 4.47
C ARG A 242 -6.54 -27.60 3.08
N MET A 243 -5.47 -27.20 2.39
CA MET A 243 -5.59 -26.70 1.03
C MET A 243 -5.79 -27.80 0.00
N GLU A 244 -5.24 -29.00 0.21
CA GLU A 244 -5.56 -30.16 -0.62
C GLU A 244 -7.07 -30.45 -0.58
N GLU A 245 -7.68 -30.42 0.61
CA GLU A 245 -9.14 -30.53 0.79
C GLU A 245 -9.93 -29.45 0.01
N ILE A 246 -9.45 -28.20 -0.04
CA ILE A 246 -10.12 -27.11 -0.77
C ILE A 246 -9.86 -27.18 -2.29
N ASN A 247 -8.69 -27.68 -2.69
CA ASN A 247 -8.25 -27.66 -4.07
C ASN A 247 -8.91 -28.74 -4.94
N GLU A 248 -9.23 -29.90 -4.37
CA GLU A 248 -9.95 -30.97 -5.08
C GLU A 248 -11.23 -30.46 -5.76
N GLU A 249 -11.83 -29.41 -5.21
CA GLU A 249 -13.07 -28.81 -5.72
C GLU A 249 -12.85 -27.64 -6.71
N ASN A 250 -11.73 -26.92 -6.60
CA ASN A 250 -11.63 -25.55 -7.15
C ASN A 250 -10.55 -25.31 -8.21
N ARG A 251 -9.73 -26.33 -8.56
CA ARG A 251 -8.65 -26.21 -9.57
C ARG A 251 -7.66 -25.07 -9.29
N LEU A 252 -7.32 -24.85 -8.03
CA LEU A 252 -6.34 -23.87 -7.58
C LEU A 252 -4.91 -24.42 -7.73
N GLU A 253 -3.95 -23.51 -7.90
CA GLU A 253 -2.54 -23.77 -7.71
C GLU A 253 -2.15 -23.25 -6.32
N VAL A 254 -1.78 -24.19 -5.44
CA VAL A 254 -1.40 -23.87 -4.06
C VAL A 254 0.06 -24.21 -3.85
N THR A 255 0.80 -23.24 -3.32
CA THR A 255 2.20 -23.40 -2.95
C THR A 255 2.39 -22.98 -1.50
N VAL A 256 2.72 -23.93 -0.62
CA VAL A 256 3.06 -23.66 0.78
C VAL A 256 4.58 -23.77 0.96
N ARG A 257 5.22 -22.69 1.44
CA ARG A 257 6.67 -22.61 1.67
C ARG A 257 6.96 -22.01 3.03
N ALA A 258 7.98 -22.53 3.69
CA ALA A 258 8.65 -21.83 4.79
C ALA A 258 9.74 -20.95 4.17
N GLU A 259 9.76 -19.67 4.52
CA GLU A 259 10.76 -18.72 4.05
C GLU A 259 11.43 -18.08 5.26
N GLU A 260 12.76 -18.20 5.33
CA GLU A 260 13.56 -17.40 6.26
C GLU A 260 13.43 -15.93 5.87
N GLN A 261 12.87 -15.12 6.76
CA GLN A 261 12.72 -13.71 6.49
C GLN A 261 14.06 -13.02 6.71
N ARG A 262 14.73 -12.68 5.59
CA ARG A 262 15.85 -11.75 5.61
C ARG A 262 15.32 -10.36 5.93
N TYR A 263 15.56 -9.92 7.16
CA TYR A 263 15.45 -8.52 7.50
C TYR A 263 16.69 -7.84 6.93
N ASP A 264 16.49 -6.97 5.95
CA ASP A 264 17.47 -5.95 5.59
C ASP A 264 17.45 -4.92 6.72
N TYR A 265 18.10 -5.26 7.84
CA TYR A 265 18.57 -4.25 8.75
C TYR A 265 19.69 -3.52 8.00
N ASP A 266 19.46 -2.25 7.66
CA ASP A 266 20.52 -1.35 7.17
C ASP A 266 21.78 -1.60 8.01
N ASP A 267 22.93 -1.78 7.35
CA ASP A 267 24.20 -2.31 7.86
C ASP A 267 24.72 -1.62 9.14
N ASP A 268 24.10 -1.88 10.30
CA ASP A 268 24.68 -1.57 11.60
C ASP A 268 25.55 -2.78 12.03
N PRO A 269 26.88 -2.68 11.91
CA PRO A 269 27.79 -3.78 12.19
C PRO A 269 27.80 -4.17 13.68
N TYR A 270 27.13 -3.42 14.56
CA TYR A 270 27.15 -3.65 16.00
C TYR A 270 25.89 -4.36 16.53
N VAL A 271 24.88 -4.63 15.71
CA VAL A 271 23.67 -5.34 16.13
C VAL A 271 23.87 -6.85 15.89
N MET A 272 24.04 -7.64 16.96
CA MET A 272 23.98 -9.10 16.86
C MET A 272 22.68 -9.50 16.17
N ARG A 273 22.77 -10.15 15.01
CA ARG A 273 21.59 -10.58 14.25
C ARG A 273 20.92 -11.73 15.00
N PRO A 274 19.70 -11.55 15.57
CA PRO A 274 18.96 -12.69 16.09
C PRO A 274 18.70 -13.68 14.94
N PRO A 275 18.51 -14.99 15.25
CA PRO A 275 18.16 -15.99 14.24
C PRO A 275 16.99 -15.48 13.39
N GLN A 276 17.15 -15.58 12.07
CA GLN A 276 16.18 -14.98 11.16
C GLN A 276 14.82 -15.67 11.33
N PRO A 277 13.75 -14.90 11.56
CA PRO A 277 12.46 -15.50 11.82
C PRO A 277 11.94 -16.25 10.57
N THR A 278 11.65 -17.55 10.68
CA THR A 278 11.06 -18.35 9.60
C THR A 278 9.57 -18.09 9.45
N THR A 279 9.17 -17.41 8.38
CA THR A 279 7.75 -17.18 8.06
C THR A 279 7.17 -18.37 7.29
N VAL A 280 5.94 -18.76 7.60
CA VAL A 280 5.20 -19.71 6.77
C VAL A 280 4.32 -18.92 5.82
N ARG A 281 4.52 -19.14 4.52
CA ARG A 281 3.74 -18.52 3.44
C ARG A 281 2.98 -19.56 2.66
N MET A 282 1.71 -19.27 2.40
CA MET A 282 0.88 -20.02 1.49
C MET A 282 0.42 -19.09 0.38
N ILE A 283 0.80 -19.44 -0.84
CA ILE A 283 0.45 -18.70 -2.05
C ILE A 283 -0.64 -19.50 -2.75
N VAL A 284 -1.76 -18.84 -3.04
CA VAL A 284 -2.89 -19.41 -3.76
C VAL A 284 -3.06 -18.62 -5.05
N LYS A 285 -3.07 -19.33 -6.17
CA LYS A 285 -3.31 -18.79 -7.51
C LYS A 285 -4.37 -19.61 -8.22
N ARG A 286 -5.07 -19.01 -9.16
CA ARG A 286 -5.93 -19.76 -10.08
C ARG A 286 -5.08 -20.34 -11.21
N ARG A 287 -5.29 -21.61 -11.57
CA ARG A 287 -4.66 -22.17 -12.78
C ARG A 287 -5.19 -21.41 -14.00
N GLN A 288 -4.28 -20.86 -14.79
CA GLN A 288 -4.63 -20.35 -16.12
C GLN A 288 -4.97 -21.57 -16.99
N MET A 289 -6.16 -21.57 -17.59
CA MET A 289 -6.55 -22.56 -18.61
C MET A 289 -5.91 -22.22 -19.93
#